data_AF-A0A2E5SSC7-F1
#
_entry.id   AF-A0A2E5SSC7-F1
#
_cell.length_a   1.000
_cell.length_b   1.000
_cell.length_c   1.000
_cell.angle_alpha   90.00
_cell.angle_beta   90.00
_cell.angle_gamma   90.00
#
_symmetry.space_group_name_H-M   'P 1'
#
loop_
_entity.id
_entity.type
_entity.pdbx_description
1 polymer ?
#
loop_
_entity_poly.entity_id
_entity_poly.type
_entity_poly.pdbx_seq_one_letter_code
_entity_poly.pdbx_strand_id
1 'polypeptide(L)'
;MKWFKKKDEQSPSGPSGNKRLTEEQKAAREEAKKLALKAAEEAKRVKAEKAQKVRDKASRSSAENRAKIAAEQKKERAEKNATGKILRDIISGRFLTGDGVIAHIPFLLFLCGIFLANIGLGYKFENIEREKMKTKRALEEVNAEYKTLMSDLESRLQQSRVEQAIVDLGLEQPLSQPILLDENEDE
;
A
#
# COMPACT_ATOMS: atom_id res chain seq x y z
N MET A 1 60.46 -4.94 10.62
CA MET A 1 59.89 -5.29 11.94
C MET A 1 59.32 -6.71 11.80
N LYS A 2 60.04 -7.82 12.01
CA LYS A 2 60.86 -8.21 13.17
C LYS A 2 60.08 -8.02 14.48
N TRP A 3 59.66 -9.13 15.08
CA TRP A 3 59.79 -9.50 16.50
C TRP A 3 58.85 -10.67 16.82
N PHE A 4 59.39 -11.89 16.98
CA PHE A 4 59.89 -12.51 18.23
C PHE A 4 58.78 -13.36 18.88
N LYS A 5 59.02 -14.51 19.51
CA LYS A 5 60.25 -15.02 20.11
C LYS A 5 60.13 -16.55 20.26
N LYS A 6 61.22 -17.20 19.92
CA LYS A 6 61.61 -18.57 20.24
C LYS A 6 61.60 -18.77 21.76
N LYS A 7 61.14 -19.93 22.23
CA LYS A 7 61.59 -20.49 23.52
C LYS A 7 62.06 -21.92 23.24
N ASP A 8 63.37 -22.03 23.25
CA ASP A 8 64.14 -23.25 23.26
C ASP A 8 63.88 -24.02 24.56
N GLU A 9 63.84 -25.34 24.47
CA GLU A 9 64.33 -26.20 25.55
C GLU A 9 65.12 -27.35 24.94
N GLN A 10 66.34 -27.45 25.43
CA GLN A 10 67.44 -28.30 24.97
C GLN A 10 67.13 -29.78 25.12
N SER A 11 67.41 -30.56 24.07
CA SER A 11 67.66 -31.99 24.21
C SER A 11 69.09 -32.22 24.70
N PRO A 12 69.31 -32.85 25.86
CA PRO A 12 70.63 -33.31 26.25
C PRO A 12 70.97 -34.62 25.50
N SER A 13 72.25 -34.74 25.22
CA SER A 13 73.00 -35.92 24.76
C SER A 13 72.68 -37.22 25.50
N GLY A 14 72.64 -38.35 24.77
CA GLY A 14 72.67 -39.71 25.36
C GLY A 14 72.36 -40.80 24.31
N PRO A 15 72.93 -42.00 24.43
CA PRO A 15 73.58 -42.69 23.30
C PRO A 15 72.62 -43.38 22.33
N SER A 16 73.09 -43.45 21.08
CA SER A 16 72.75 -44.48 20.10
C SER A 16 72.65 -45.85 20.78
N GLY A 17 71.43 -46.30 21.00
CA GLY A 17 71.13 -47.65 21.39
C GLY A 17 69.91 -48.07 20.60
N ASN A 18 70.08 -49.06 19.74
CA ASN A 18 68.96 -49.80 19.15
C ASN A 18 68.19 -50.48 20.29
N LYS A 19 67.35 -49.74 21.02
CA LYS A 19 66.24 -50.33 21.78
C LYS A 19 65.28 -50.84 20.73
N ARG A 20 65.48 -52.11 20.36
CA ARG A 20 64.52 -52.90 19.61
C ARG A 20 63.16 -52.65 20.27
N LEU A 21 62.21 -52.10 19.50
CA LEU A 21 60.82 -51.98 19.95
C LEU A 21 60.42 -53.35 20.49
N THR A 22 60.04 -53.41 21.77
CA THR A 22 59.49 -54.61 22.38
C THR A 22 58.23 -55.01 21.60
N GLU A 23 57.99 -56.31 21.50
CA GLU A 23 56.94 -56.89 20.66
C GLU A 23 55.54 -56.31 20.99
N GLU A 24 55.33 -55.90 22.24
CA GLU A 24 54.11 -55.23 22.71
C GLU A 24 53.86 -53.86 22.03
N GLN A 25 54.90 -53.06 21.80
CA GLN A 25 54.76 -51.74 21.17
C GLN A 25 54.46 -51.83 19.67
N LYS A 26 54.92 -52.89 19.00
CA LYS A 26 54.61 -53.16 17.59
C LYS A 26 53.18 -53.67 17.44
N ALA A 27 52.74 -54.57 18.32
CA ALA A 27 51.37 -55.07 18.35
C ALA A 27 50.36 -53.93 18.59
N ALA A 28 50.61 -53.09 19.61
CA ALA A 28 49.76 -51.93 19.91
C ALA A 28 49.66 -50.94 18.73
N ARG A 29 50.74 -50.76 17.96
CA ARG A 29 50.74 -49.88 16.77
C ARG A 29 50.00 -50.48 15.58
N GLU A 30 50.12 -51.79 15.35
CA GLU A 30 49.37 -52.48 14.29
C GLU A 30 47.88 -52.57 14.61
N GLU A 31 47.53 -52.77 15.88
CA GLU A 31 46.14 -52.69 16.36
C GLU A 31 45.58 -51.27 16.21
N ALA A 32 46.35 -50.24 16.59
CA ALA A 32 45.96 -48.84 16.40
C ALA A 32 45.77 -48.49 14.92
N LYS A 33 46.62 -48.98 14.01
CA LYS A 33 46.46 -48.79 12.55
C LYS A 33 45.21 -49.49 12.02
N LYS A 34 44.93 -50.72 12.45
CA LYS A 34 43.73 -51.47 12.03
C LYS A 34 42.46 -50.80 12.55
N LEU A 35 42.47 -50.30 13.79
CA LEU A 35 41.39 -49.48 14.34
C LEU A 35 41.23 -48.17 13.57
N ALA A 36 42.32 -47.50 13.22
CA ALA A 36 42.28 -46.27 12.43
C ALA A 36 41.75 -46.49 11.00
N LEU A 37 42.12 -47.59 10.35
CA LEU A 37 41.62 -47.95 9.02
C LEU A 37 40.12 -48.31 9.05
N LYS A 38 39.68 -49.09 10.05
CA LYS A 38 38.26 -49.40 10.26
C LYS A 38 37.45 -48.14 10.57
N ALA A 39 37.94 -47.28 11.46
CA ALA A 39 37.32 -46.00 11.77
C ALA A 39 37.28 -45.06 10.55
N ALA A 40 38.32 -45.06 9.69
CA ALA A 40 38.34 -44.29 8.46
C ALA A 40 37.34 -44.82 7.41
N GLU A 41 37.18 -46.14 7.32
CA GLU A 41 36.20 -46.77 6.44
C GLU A 41 34.77 -46.53 6.91
N GLU A 42 34.50 -46.66 8.20
CA GLU A 42 33.21 -46.32 8.82
C GLU A 42 32.89 -44.83 8.64
N ALA A 43 33.86 -43.94 8.82
CA ALA A 43 33.68 -42.51 8.55
C ALA A 43 33.36 -42.24 7.07
N LYS A 44 33.96 -42.97 6.13
CA LYS A 44 33.62 -42.86 4.69
C LYS A 44 32.23 -43.38 4.39
N ARG A 45 31.82 -44.51 4.97
CA ARG A 45 30.47 -45.08 4.79
C ARG A 45 29.39 -44.18 5.38
N VAL A 46 29.61 -43.64 6.58
CA VAL A 46 28.70 -42.66 7.21
C VAL A 46 28.64 -41.36 6.40
N LYS A 47 29.76 -40.88 5.84
CA LYS A 47 29.75 -39.72 4.94
C LYS A 47 29.01 -40.00 3.63
N ALA A 48 29.20 -41.18 3.03
CA ALA A 48 28.50 -41.58 1.82
C ALA A 48 26.99 -41.74 2.05
N GLU A 49 26.58 -42.35 3.17
CA GLU A 49 25.18 -42.49 3.56
C GLU A 49 24.55 -41.14 3.89
N LYS A 50 25.26 -40.23 4.58
CA LYS A 50 24.80 -38.85 4.81
C LYS A 50 24.68 -38.09 3.49
N ALA A 51 25.63 -38.22 2.58
CA ALA A 51 25.58 -37.60 1.26
C ALA A 51 24.41 -38.14 0.42
N GLN A 52 24.14 -39.45 0.48
CA GLN A 52 23.02 -40.07 -0.22
C GLN A 52 21.68 -39.63 0.39
N LYS A 53 21.55 -39.60 1.72
CA LYS A 53 20.36 -39.07 2.41
C LYS A 53 20.12 -37.59 2.10
N VAL A 54 21.16 -36.78 1.92
CA VAL A 54 21.03 -35.38 1.50
C VAL A 54 20.54 -35.28 0.05
N ARG A 55 21.06 -36.11 -0.86
CA ARG A 55 20.57 -36.18 -2.26
C ARG A 55 19.14 -36.69 -2.37
N ASP A 56 18.77 -37.68 -1.56
CA ASP A 56 17.42 -38.24 -1.54
C ASP A 56 16.42 -37.26 -0.92
N LYS A 57 16.82 -36.53 0.13
CA LYS A 57 16.00 -35.43 0.69
C LYS A 57 15.85 -34.26 -0.30
N ALA A 58 16.91 -33.92 -1.03
CA ALA A 58 16.85 -32.86 -2.04
C ALA A 58 15.96 -33.26 -3.24
N SER A 59 16.04 -34.51 -3.70
CA SER A 59 15.21 -35.01 -4.81
C SER A 59 13.75 -35.18 -4.41
N ARG A 60 13.44 -35.69 -3.20
CA ARG A 60 12.07 -35.76 -2.66
C ARG A 60 11.47 -34.38 -2.44
N SER A 61 12.22 -33.45 -1.83
CA SER A 61 11.78 -32.05 -1.66
C SER A 61 11.51 -31.38 -3.02
N SER A 62 12.35 -31.60 -4.04
CA SER A 62 12.12 -31.07 -5.38
C SER A 62 10.92 -31.71 -6.08
N ALA A 63 10.72 -33.02 -5.95
CA ALA A 63 9.60 -33.75 -6.54
C ALA A 63 8.26 -33.37 -5.87
N GLU A 64 8.24 -33.26 -4.54
CA GLU A 64 7.08 -32.82 -3.77
C GLU A 64 6.72 -31.37 -4.09
N ASN A 65 7.70 -30.47 -4.22
CA ASN A 65 7.45 -29.09 -4.60
C ASN A 65 6.94 -28.98 -6.04
N ARG A 66 7.50 -29.73 -6.99
CA ARG A 66 6.99 -29.77 -8.37
C ARG A 66 5.58 -30.35 -8.46
N ALA A 67 5.27 -31.38 -7.68
CA ALA A 67 3.93 -31.97 -7.61
C ALA A 67 2.92 -31.01 -6.98
N LYS A 68 3.30 -30.28 -5.91
CA LYS A 68 2.48 -29.23 -5.29
C LYS A 68 2.23 -28.08 -6.26
N ILE A 69 3.27 -27.57 -6.91
CA ILE A 69 3.16 -26.51 -7.93
C ILE A 69 2.27 -26.96 -9.09
N ALA A 70 2.45 -28.19 -9.59
CA ALA A 70 1.61 -28.72 -10.67
C ALA A 70 0.15 -28.94 -10.24
N ALA A 71 -0.10 -29.36 -8.99
CA ALA A 71 -1.44 -29.52 -8.44
C ALA A 71 -2.12 -28.16 -8.20
N GLU A 72 -1.38 -27.18 -7.70
CA GLU A 72 -1.85 -25.80 -7.48
C GLU A 72 -2.17 -25.11 -8.81
N GLN A 73 -1.30 -25.23 -9.82
CA GLN A 73 -1.57 -24.73 -11.17
C GLN A 73 -2.77 -25.42 -11.83
N LYS A 74 -2.98 -26.72 -11.61
CA LYS A 74 -4.17 -27.43 -12.11
C LYS A 74 -5.45 -26.98 -11.42
N LYS A 75 -5.41 -26.74 -10.10
CA LYS A 75 -6.54 -26.17 -9.35
C LYS A 75 -6.86 -24.76 -9.83
N GLU A 76 -5.86 -23.90 -9.97
CA GLU A 76 -6.04 -22.52 -10.42
C GLU A 76 -6.60 -22.46 -11.86
N ARG A 77 -6.13 -23.34 -12.76
CA ARG A 77 -6.69 -23.47 -14.12
C ARG A 77 -8.13 -24.01 -14.11
N ALA A 78 -8.44 -24.98 -13.24
CA ALA A 78 -9.79 -25.51 -13.09
C ALA A 78 -10.75 -24.44 -12.54
N GLU A 79 -10.31 -23.64 -11.57
CA GLU A 79 -11.08 -22.51 -11.03
C GLU A 79 -11.30 -21.41 -12.07
N LYS A 80 -10.25 -20.99 -12.79
CA LYS A 80 -10.37 -20.00 -13.88
C LYS A 80 -11.32 -20.49 -14.98
N ASN A 81 -11.24 -21.77 -15.35
CA ASN A 81 -12.14 -22.37 -16.34
C ASN A 81 -13.59 -22.51 -15.82
N ALA A 82 -13.78 -22.83 -14.53
CA ALA A 82 -15.10 -22.91 -13.91
C ALA A 82 -15.77 -21.53 -13.85
N THR A 83 -15.05 -20.50 -13.40
CA THR A 83 -15.55 -19.12 -13.39
C THR A 83 -15.87 -18.62 -14.79
N GLY A 84 -14.97 -18.86 -15.77
CA GLY A 84 -15.23 -18.51 -17.17
C GLY A 84 -16.41 -19.25 -17.80
N LYS A 85 -16.66 -20.50 -17.39
CA LYS A 85 -17.86 -21.25 -17.79
C LYS A 85 -19.13 -20.62 -17.20
N ILE A 86 -19.12 -20.23 -15.93
CA ILE A 86 -20.27 -19.58 -15.27
C ILE A 86 -20.60 -18.24 -15.94
N LEU A 87 -19.60 -17.37 -16.19
CA LEU A 87 -19.84 -16.11 -16.90
C LEU A 87 -20.43 -16.34 -18.29
N ARG A 88 -19.92 -17.32 -19.04
CA ARG A 88 -20.44 -17.68 -20.37
C ARG A 88 -21.85 -18.28 -20.29
N ASP A 89 -22.17 -19.06 -19.26
CA ASP A 89 -23.50 -19.65 -19.06
C ASP A 89 -24.53 -18.56 -18.66
N ILE A 90 -24.10 -17.49 -17.99
CA ILE A 90 -24.93 -16.30 -17.71
C ILE A 90 -25.17 -15.51 -19.00
N ILE A 91 -24.13 -15.20 -19.77
CA ILE A 91 -24.24 -14.42 -21.02
C ILE A 91 -25.03 -15.18 -22.09
N SER A 92 -24.86 -16.50 -22.17
CA SER A 92 -25.62 -17.35 -23.11
C SER A 92 -27.07 -17.62 -22.69
N GLY A 93 -27.50 -17.09 -21.53
CA GLY A 93 -28.88 -17.21 -21.06
C GLY A 93 -29.25 -18.57 -20.46
N ARG A 94 -28.33 -19.57 -20.48
CA ARG A 94 -28.54 -20.89 -19.87
C ARG A 94 -28.89 -20.78 -18.38
N PHE A 95 -28.27 -19.83 -17.67
CA PHE A 95 -28.56 -19.57 -16.27
C PHE A 95 -30.01 -19.08 -16.05
N LEU A 96 -30.54 -18.27 -16.96
CA LEU A 96 -31.86 -17.66 -16.83
C LEU A 96 -33.00 -18.65 -17.14
N THR A 97 -32.71 -19.70 -17.91
CA THR A 97 -33.65 -20.77 -18.27
C THR A 97 -33.76 -21.89 -17.22
N GLY A 98 -33.07 -21.79 -16.09
CA GLY A 98 -33.25 -22.76 -15.01
C GLY A 98 -34.65 -22.64 -14.37
N ASP A 99 -35.34 -23.76 -14.13
CA ASP A 99 -36.72 -23.79 -13.63
C ASP A 99 -36.95 -22.98 -12.34
N GLY A 100 -35.93 -22.80 -11.50
CA GLY A 100 -36.01 -21.96 -10.30
C GLY A 100 -35.84 -20.46 -10.55
N VAL A 101 -35.10 -20.07 -11.59
CA VAL A 101 -34.85 -18.66 -11.95
C VAL A 101 -35.95 -18.11 -12.86
N ILE A 102 -36.54 -18.98 -13.70
CA ILE A 102 -37.62 -18.60 -14.63
C ILE A 102 -38.82 -18.00 -13.89
N ALA A 103 -39.15 -18.53 -12.71
CA ALA A 103 -40.25 -18.06 -11.87
C ALA A 103 -40.04 -16.65 -11.30
N HIS A 104 -38.78 -16.19 -11.25
CA HIS A 104 -38.40 -14.89 -10.70
C HIS A 104 -37.83 -13.91 -11.75
N ILE A 105 -37.96 -14.22 -13.06
CA ILE A 105 -37.62 -13.29 -14.15
C ILE A 105 -38.21 -11.88 -13.96
N PRO A 106 -39.51 -11.68 -13.61
CA PRO A 106 -40.05 -10.33 -13.44
C PRO A 106 -39.35 -9.56 -12.32
N PHE A 107 -38.94 -10.23 -11.24
CA PHE A 107 -38.19 -9.60 -10.15
C PHE A 107 -36.77 -9.23 -10.57
N LEU A 108 -36.08 -10.07 -11.33
CA LEU A 108 -34.75 -9.74 -11.89
C LEU A 108 -34.83 -8.54 -12.85
N LEU A 109 -35.86 -8.48 -13.69
CA LEU A 109 -36.08 -7.33 -14.59
C LEU A 109 -36.35 -6.05 -13.80
N PHE A 110 -37.11 -6.13 -12.71
CA PHE A 110 -37.31 -5.00 -11.81
C PHE A 110 -35.99 -4.50 -11.21
N LEU A 111 -35.13 -5.41 -10.73
CA LEU A 111 -33.80 -5.07 -10.24
C LEU A 111 -32.92 -4.42 -11.31
N CYS A 112 -32.94 -4.97 -12.53
CA CYS A 112 -32.23 -4.40 -13.67
C CYS A 112 -32.72 -2.97 -13.98
N GLY A 113 -34.04 -2.75 -13.92
CA GLY A 113 -34.64 -1.42 -14.07
C GLY A 113 -34.17 -0.44 -12.99
N ILE A 114 -34.14 -0.85 -11.72
CA ILE A 114 -33.59 -0.04 -10.62
C ILE A 114 -32.11 0.26 -10.86
N PHE A 115 -31.34 -0.72 -11.36
CA PHE A 115 -29.92 -0.55 -11.62
C PHE A 115 -29.67 0.48 -12.73
N LEU A 116 -30.43 0.41 -13.84
CA LEU A 116 -30.39 1.42 -14.90
C LEU A 116 -30.82 2.80 -14.38
N ALA A 117 -31.87 2.86 -13.57
CA ALA A 117 -32.32 4.11 -12.97
C ALA A 117 -31.24 4.73 -12.05
N ASN A 118 -30.51 3.92 -11.30
CA ASN A 118 -29.39 4.37 -10.46
C ASN A 118 -28.27 4.97 -11.30
N ILE A 119 -27.87 4.30 -12.39
CA ILE A 119 -26.86 4.84 -13.31
C ILE A 119 -27.34 6.17 -13.89
N GLY A 120 -28.59 6.24 -14.35
CA GLY A 120 -29.19 7.46 -14.88
C GLY A 120 -29.21 8.60 -13.86
N LEU A 121 -29.52 8.30 -12.60
CA LEU A 121 -29.50 9.29 -11.53
C LEU A 121 -28.07 9.79 -11.22
N GLY A 122 -27.09 8.90 -11.26
CA GLY A 122 -25.67 9.24 -11.14
C GLY A 122 -25.22 10.23 -12.22
N TYR A 123 -25.59 10.00 -13.49
CA TYR A 123 -25.28 10.94 -14.57
C TYR A 123 -25.94 12.31 -14.40
N LYS A 124 -27.19 12.35 -13.89
CA LYS A 124 -27.87 13.62 -13.61
C LYS A 124 -27.19 14.41 -12.50
N PHE A 125 -26.64 13.74 -11.50
CA PHE A 125 -25.96 14.39 -10.37
C PHE A 125 -24.77 15.23 -10.83
N GLU A 126 -23.93 14.69 -11.72
CA GLU A 126 -22.73 15.36 -12.20
C GLU A 126 -23.03 16.68 -12.93
N ASN A 127 -24.10 16.69 -13.74
CA ASN A 127 -24.54 17.90 -14.44
C ASN A 127 -25.09 18.96 -13.47
N ILE A 128 -25.93 18.53 -12.52
CA ILE A 128 -26.49 19.42 -11.49
C ILE A 128 -25.38 20.02 -10.63
N GLU A 129 -24.37 19.23 -10.27
CA GLU A 129 -23.24 19.72 -9.48
C GLU A 129 -22.44 20.80 -10.23
N ARG A 130 -22.17 20.58 -11.53
CA ARG A 130 -21.51 21.58 -12.37
C ARG A 130 -22.32 22.86 -12.49
N GLU A 131 -23.62 22.76 -12.73
CA GLU A 131 -24.51 23.93 -12.83
C GLU A 131 -24.57 24.68 -11.50
N LYS A 132 -24.72 23.97 -10.38
CA LYS A 132 -24.68 24.56 -9.04
C LYS A 132 -23.39 25.35 -8.80
N MET A 133 -22.24 24.79 -9.19
CA MET A 133 -20.94 25.48 -9.05
C MET A 133 -20.85 26.74 -9.92
N LYS A 134 -21.35 26.71 -11.16
CA LYS A 134 -21.40 27.89 -12.03
C LYS A 134 -22.31 28.97 -11.45
N THR A 135 -23.52 28.60 -11.05
CA THR A 135 -24.49 29.53 -10.45
C THR A 135 -23.97 30.12 -9.15
N LYS A 136 -23.31 29.33 -8.29
CA LYS A 136 -22.70 29.83 -7.06
C LYS A 136 -21.62 30.87 -7.34
N ARG A 137 -20.75 30.63 -8.33
CA ARG A 137 -19.72 31.59 -8.74
C ARG A 137 -20.34 32.88 -9.28
N ALA A 138 -21.36 32.78 -10.13
CA ALA A 138 -22.06 33.95 -10.65
C ALA A 138 -22.69 34.78 -9.51
N LEU A 139 -23.28 34.10 -8.51
CA LEU A 139 -23.84 34.76 -7.33
C LEU A 139 -22.76 35.43 -6.47
N GLU A 140 -21.61 34.78 -6.29
CA GLU A 140 -20.47 35.33 -5.55
C GLU A 140 -19.91 36.58 -6.24
N GLU A 141 -19.80 36.57 -7.57
CA GLU A 141 -19.36 37.72 -8.36
C GLU A 141 -20.30 38.92 -8.20
N VAL A 142 -21.60 38.72 -8.41
CA VAL A 142 -22.61 39.78 -8.24
C VAL A 142 -22.60 40.34 -6.82
N ASN A 143 -22.41 39.49 -5.82
CA ASN A 143 -22.32 39.93 -4.43
C ASN A 143 -21.04 40.72 -4.15
N ALA A 144 -19.92 40.37 -4.80
CA ALA A 144 -18.68 41.13 -4.72
C ALA A 144 -18.82 42.51 -5.39
N GLU A 145 -19.47 42.58 -6.55
CA GLU A 145 -19.79 43.84 -7.23
C GLU A 145 -20.68 44.73 -6.35
N TYR A 146 -21.76 44.16 -5.80
CA TYR A 146 -22.67 44.87 -4.90
C TYR A 146 -21.93 45.45 -3.69
N LYS A 147 -21.09 44.65 -3.03
CA LYS A 147 -20.29 45.11 -1.87
C LYS A 147 -19.31 46.20 -2.25
N THR A 148 -18.67 46.08 -3.41
CA THR A 148 -17.73 47.10 -3.90
C THR A 148 -18.45 48.42 -4.16
N LEU A 149 -19.60 48.39 -4.85
CA LEU A 149 -20.41 49.58 -5.13
C LEU A 149 -20.95 50.22 -3.85
N MET A 150 -21.43 49.40 -2.91
CA MET A 150 -21.89 49.87 -1.62
C MET A 150 -20.75 50.54 -0.85
N SER A 151 -19.56 49.94 -0.84
CA SER A 151 -18.38 50.53 -0.19
C SER A 151 -17.94 51.85 -0.83
N ASP A 152 -18.02 51.99 -2.16
CA ASP A 152 -17.73 53.28 -2.83
C ASP A 152 -18.77 54.34 -2.48
N LEU A 153 -20.07 53.98 -2.48
CA LEU A 153 -21.16 54.86 -2.06
C LEU A 153 -20.96 55.33 -0.62
N GLU A 154 -20.74 54.41 0.32
CA GLU A 154 -20.48 54.73 1.72
C GLU A 154 -19.26 55.64 1.86
N SER A 155 -18.18 55.37 1.12
CA SER A 155 -16.98 56.21 1.14
C SER A 155 -17.24 57.63 0.62
N ARG A 156 -18.15 57.81 -0.34
CA ARG A 156 -18.58 59.13 -0.82
C ARG A 156 -19.51 59.85 0.16
N LEU A 157 -20.33 59.09 0.88
CA LEU A 157 -21.25 59.61 1.90
C LEU A 157 -20.56 59.96 3.23
N GLN A 158 -19.30 59.56 3.42
CA GLN A 158 -18.51 59.94 4.59
C GLN A 158 -18.45 61.46 4.73
N GLN A 159 -18.80 61.96 5.92
CA GLN A 159 -18.87 63.40 6.23
C GLN A 159 -17.58 64.12 5.82
N SER A 160 -16.40 63.58 6.13
CA SER A 160 -15.12 64.18 5.76
C SER A 160 -14.91 64.34 4.25
N ARG A 161 -15.43 63.41 3.44
CA ARG A 161 -15.37 63.48 1.96
C ARG A 161 -16.40 64.46 1.41
N VAL A 162 -17.59 64.49 2.01
CA VAL A 162 -18.65 65.45 1.66
C VAL A 162 -18.19 66.88 1.97
N GLU A 163 -17.62 67.13 3.15
CA GLU A 163 -17.03 68.41 3.58
C GLU A 163 -16.01 68.91 2.57
N GLN A 164 -15.06 68.05 2.17
CA GLN A 164 -14.06 68.41 1.16
C GLN A 164 -14.67 68.76 -0.19
N ALA A 165 -15.73 68.07 -0.61
CA ALA A 165 -16.40 68.31 -1.90
C ALA A 165 -17.24 69.61 -1.91
N ILE A 166 -17.78 70.03 -0.76
CA ILE A 166 -18.59 71.26 -0.66
C ILE A 166 -17.74 72.51 -0.40
N VAL A 167 -16.50 72.37 0.06
CA VAL A 167 -15.54 73.49 0.23
C VAL A 167 -15.30 74.23 -1.09
N ASP A 168 -15.24 73.51 -2.21
CA ASP A 168 -15.08 74.11 -3.54
C ASP A 168 -16.31 74.97 -3.94
N LEU A 169 -17.47 74.71 -3.35
CA LEU A 169 -18.69 75.51 -3.52
C LEU A 169 -18.79 76.66 -2.51
N GLY A 170 -17.82 76.82 -1.60
CA GLY A 170 -17.82 77.85 -0.56
C GLY A 170 -18.86 77.62 0.54
N LEU A 171 -19.35 76.39 0.71
CA LEU A 171 -20.36 76.02 1.70
C LEU A 171 -19.69 75.29 2.87
N GLU A 172 -20.12 75.59 4.11
CA GLU A 172 -19.65 74.91 5.33
C GLU A 172 -20.73 74.00 5.90
N GLN A 173 -20.32 72.83 6.40
CA GLN A 173 -21.25 71.90 7.04
C GLN A 173 -21.61 72.38 8.46
N PRO A 174 -22.89 72.52 8.82
CA PRO A 174 -23.29 72.94 10.16
C PRO A 174 -22.93 71.88 11.21
N LEU A 175 -22.16 72.29 12.23
CA LEU A 175 -21.76 71.45 13.36
C LEU A 175 -22.81 71.40 14.49
N SER A 176 -23.80 72.29 14.43
CA SER A 176 -24.91 72.35 15.39
C SER A 176 -26.08 71.46 14.93
N GLN A 177 -26.80 70.93 15.91
CA GLN A 177 -27.98 70.11 15.67
C GLN A 177 -29.13 71.00 15.14
N PRO A 178 -29.94 70.53 14.17
CA PRO A 178 -31.09 71.29 13.68
C PRO A 178 -32.08 71.59 14.81
N ILE A 179 -32.50 72.85 14.93
CA ILE A 179 -33.56 73.25 15.86
C ILE A 179 -34.92 73.16 15.16
N LEU A 180 -35.90 72.57 15.84
CA LEU A 180 -37.30 72.63 15.42
C LEU A 180 -37.81 74.04 15.74
N LEU A 181 -38.28 74.75 14.72
CA LEU A 181 -38.94 76.04 14.89
C LEU A 181 -40.44 75.76 15.10
N ASP A 182 -40.99 76.16 16.25
CA ASP A 182 -42.44 76.17 16.46
C ASP A 182 -43.04 77.38 15.73
N GLU A 183 -44.16 77.18 15.03
CA GLU A 183 -44.76 78.14 14.09
C GLU A 183 -45.35 79.41 14.76
N ASN A 184 -45.17 79.60 16.07
CA ASN A 184 -45.85 80.66 16.84
C ASN A 184 -44.94 81.32 17.89
N GLU A 185 -43.91 82.08 17.47
CA GLU A 185 -43.29 83.10 18.34
C GLU A 185 -42.92 84.34 17.52
N ASP A 186 -43.93 85.13 17.15
CA ASP A 186 -43.80 86.54 16.74
C ASP A 186 -45.06 87.31 17.22
N GLU A 187 -45.00 87.89 18.42
CA GLU A 187 -45.73 89.11 18.84
C GLU A 187 -44.76 90.07 19.54
#